data_AF-A0A840QBV8-F1
#
_entry.id   AF-A0A840QBV8-F1
#
_cell.length_a   1.000
_cell.length_b   1.000
_cell.length_c   1.000
_cell.angle_alpha   90.00
_cell.angle_beta   90.00
_cell.angle_gamma   90.00
#
_symmetry.space_group_name_H-M   'P 1'
#
loop_
_entity.id
_entity.type
_entity.pdbx_description
1 polymer ?
#
loop_
_entity_poly.entity_id
_entity_poly.type
_entity_poly.pdbx_seq_one_letter_code
_entity_poly.pdbx_strand_id
1 'polypeptide(L)' 'MYEIVLERAGAKWHVTYLVHGERHARAGFDDEAEARRDIEYLMTRCPLEMLPWSEIAVG' A
#
# COMPACT_ATOMS: atom_id res chain seq x y z
N MET A 1 -9.27 -7.65 -9.19
CA MET A 1 -9.46 -6.91 -7.93
C MET A 1 -8.09 -6.41 -7.54
N TYR A 2 -7.94 -5.10 -7.45
CA TYR A 2 -6.71 -4.50 -6.93
C TYR A 2 -7.06 -4.01 -5.52
N GLU A 3 -6.11 -4.15 -4.62
CA GLU A 3 -6.25 -3.75 -3.22
C GLU A 3 -4.90 -3.22 -2.77
N ILE A 4 -4.90 -2.16 -1.97
CA ILE A 4 -3.69 -1.64 -1.32
C ILE A 4 -4.00 -1.52 0.15
N VAL A 5 -3.15 -2.11 0.98
CA VAL A 5 -3.22 -2.11 2.44
C VAL A 5 -1.97 -1.43 2.96
N LEU A 6 -2.16 -0.39 3.77
CA LEU A 6 -1.11 0.21 4.58
C LEU A 6 -1.22 -0.36 5.99
N GLU A 7 -0.17 -1.01 6.47
CA GLU A 7 -0.09 -1.59 7.80
C GLU A 7 1.12 -1.04 8.56
N ARG A 8 0.95 -0.84 9.87
CA ARG A 8 2.05 -0.48 10.76
C ARG A 8 2.64 -1.74 11.37
N ALA A 9 3.93 -1.96 11.15
CA ALA A 9 4.68 -3.09 11.69
C ALA A 9 5.74 -2.58 12.68
N GLY A 10 5.33 -2.42 13.94
CA GLY A 10 6.17 -1.85 15.00
C GLY A 10 6.49 -0.37 14.75
N ALA A 11 7.77 -0.06 14.55
CA ALA A 11 8.24 1.30 14.24
C ALA A 11 8.27 1.60 12.73
N LYS A 12 7.96 0.62 11.88
CA LYS A 12 8.01 0.75 10.42
C LYS A 12 6.61 0.66 9.82
N TRP A 13 6.48 1.10 8.57
CA TRP A 13 5.27 0.98 7.77
C TRP A 13 5.50 0.03 6.60
N HIS A 14 4.49 -0.78 6.28
CA HIS A 14 4.47 -1.67 5.13
C HIS A 14 3.25 -1.38 4.25
N VAL A 15 3.46 -1.42 2.95
CA VAL A 15 2.43 -1.29 1.92
C VAL A 15 2.33 -2.63 1.21
N THR A 16 1.20 -3.31 1.37
CA THR A 16 0.88 -4.55 0.65
C THR A 16 -0.13 -4.23 -0.44
N TYR A 17 0.05 -4.76 -1.65
CA TYR A 17 -0.90 -4.52 -2.75
C TYR A 17 -1.10 -5.73 -3.66
N LEU A 18 -2.28 -5.82 -4.28
CA LEU A 18 -2.65 -6.86 -5.26
C LEU A 18 -2.70 -6.28 -6.68
N VAL A 19 -1.93 -6.86 -7.60
CA VAL A 19 -1.94 -6.53 -9.03
C VAL A 19 -2.14 -7.80 -9.83
N HIS A 20 -3.19 -7.85 -10.65
CA HIS A 20 -3.54 -9.03 -11.45
C HIS A 20 -3.66 -10.35 -10.64
N GLY A 21 -4.05 -10.27 -9.36
CA GLY A 21 -4.15 -11.43 -8.47
C GLY A 21 -2.81 -11.85 -7.83
N GLU A 22 -1.72 -11.17 -8.14
CA GLU A 22 -0.42 -11.33 -7.49
C GLU A 22 -0.28 -10.34 -6.33
N ARG A 23 0.15 -10.84 -5.17
CA ARG A 23 0.38 -10.04 -3.98
C ARG A 23 1.82 -9.55 -3.94
N HIS A 24 1.98 -8.25 -3.81
CA HIS A 24 3.24 -7.56 -3.65
C HIS A 24 3.29 -6.86 -2.30
N ALA A 25 4.51 -6.64 -1.78
CA ALA A 25 4.73 -5.90 -0.56
C ALA A 25 5.94 -4.99 -0.72
N ARG A 26 5.83 -3.76 -0.20
CA ARG A 26 6.91 -2.80 0.00
C ARG A 26 6.96 -2.50 1.48
N ALA A 27 8.07 -2.83 2.12
CA ALA A 27 8.20 -2.82 3.57
C ALA A 27 9.41 -1.98 3.99
N GLY A 28 9.39 -1.51 5.24
CA GLY A 28 10.53 -0.85 5.89
C GLY A 28 10.50 0.68 5.87
N PHE A 29 9.39 1.30 5.49
CA PHE A 29 9.22 2.76 5.53
C PHE A 29 9.36 3.26 6.98
N ASP A 30 10.17 4.30 7.17
CA ASP A 30 10.46 4.86 8.49
C ASP A 30 9.30 5.71 9.03
N ASP A 31 8.56 6.33 8.13
CA ASP A 31 7.43 7.19 8.45
C ASP A 31 6.22 6.92 7.56
N GLU A 32 5.05 7.31 8.06
CA GLU A 32 3.78 7.09 7.38
C GLU A 32 3.69 7.88 6.06
N ALA A 33 4.31 9.07 6.02
CA ALA A 33 4.24 9.95 4.86
C ALA A 33 5.05 9.40 3.68
N GLU A 34 6.14 8.69 3.94
CA GLU A 34 6.91 7.94 2.96
C GLU A 34 6.08 6.78 2.39
N ALA A 35 5.44 5.99 3.27
CA ALA A 35 4.57 4.89 2.85
C ALA A 35 3.37 5.39 2.03
N ARG A 36 2.76 6.52 2.40
CA ARG A 36 1.65 7.13 1.65
C ARG A 36 2.08 7.65 0.27
N ARG A 37 3.26 8.27 0.16
CA ARG A 37 3.83 8.68 -1.14
C ARG A 37 4.06 7.47 -2.06
N ASP A 38 4.44 6.33 -1.50
CA ASP A 38 4.56 5.09 -2.26
C ASP A 38 3.21 4.59 -2.78
N ILE A 39 2.15 4.66 -1.96
CA ILE A 39 0.78 4.35 -2.38
C ILE A 39 0.33 5.28 -3.52
N GLU A 40 0.56 6.59 -3.40
CA GLU A 40 0.27 7.55 -4.47
C GLU A 40 1.00 7.19 -5.76
N TYR A 41 2.29 6.85 -5.67
CA TYR A 41 3.05 6.37 -6.82
C TYR A 41 2.43 5.09 -7.43
N LEU A 42 2.05 4.11 -6.61
CA LEU A 42 1.42 2.88 -7.09
C LEU A 42 0.08 3.15 -7.79
N MET A 43 -0.72 4.09 -7.27
CA MET A 43 -1.98 4.51 -7.87
C MET A 43 -1.78 5.19 -9.23
N THR A 44 -0.67 5.90 -9.46
CA THR A 44 -0.37 6.48 -10.80
C THR A 44 0.07 5.44 -11.83
N ARG A 45 0.55 4.29 -11.38
CA ARG A 45 1.13 3.23 -12.24
C ARG A 45 0.15 2.11 -12.54
N CYS A 46 -0.88 1.92 -11.72
CA CYS A 46 -2.01 1.08 -12.04
C CYS A 46 -3.08 1.90 -12.80
N PRO A 47 -3.66 1.38 -13.89
CA PRO A 47 -4.74 2.09 -14.58
C PRO A 47 -5.88 2.37 -13.61
N LEU A 48 -6.25 3.65 -13.51
CA LEU A 48 -7.18 4.31 -12.57
C LEU A 48 -8.58 3.69 -12.41
N GLU A 49 -8.91 2.61 -13.13
CA GLU A 49 -10.26 2.06 -13.20
C GLU A 49 -10.63 1.04 -12.10
N MET A 50 -9.73 0.65 -11.18
CA MET A 50 -10.02 -0.55 -10.34
C MET A 50 -9.52 -0.61 -8.88
N LEU A 51 -9.35 0.48 -8.13
CA LEU A 51 -8.82 0.40 -6.76
C LEU A 51 -9.75 0.97 -5.69
N PRO A 52 -10.44 0.13 -4.89
CA PRO A 52 -10.80 0.49 -3.52
C PRO A 52 -9.54 0.47 -2.66
N TRP A 53 -9.07 1.64 -2.23
CA TRP A 53 -8.05 1.77 -1.19
C TRP A 53 -8.67 1.51 0.18
N SER A 54 -8.00 0.76 1.05
CA SER A 54 -8.47 0.48 2.41
C SER A 54 -7.31 0.56 3.39
N GLU A 55 -7.43 1.47 4.36
CA GLU A 55 -6.46 1.62 5.45
C GLU A 55 -6.81 0.63 6.57
N ILE A 56 -5.86 -0.21 6.99
CA ILE A 56 -6.02 -1.10 8.15
C ILE A 56 -4.94 -0.76 9.17
N ALA A 57 -5.28 0.11 10.11
CA ALA A 57 -4.43 0.39 11.27
C ALA A 57 -4.59 -0.76 12.29
N VAL A 58 -3.69 -1.75 12.24
CA VAL A 58 -3.56 -2.72 13.34
C VAL A 58 -2.53 -2.19 14.32
N GLY A 59 -2.99 -1.88 15.53
CA GLY A 59 -2.18 -1.37 16.64
C GLY A 59 -1.41 -2.45 17.38
#